data_AF-A0AAE9PIA2-F1
#
_entry.id   AF-A0AAE9PIA2-F1
#
_cell.length_a   1.000
_cell.length_b   1.000
_cell.length_c   1.000
_cell.angle_alpha   90.00
_cell.angle_beta   90.00
_cell.angle_gamma   90.00
#
_symmetry.space_group_name_H-M   'P 1'
#
loop_
_entity.id
_entity.type
_entity.pdbx_description
1 polymer ?
#
loop_
_entity_poly.entity_id
_entity_poly.type
_entity_poly.pdbx_seq_one_letter_code
_entity_poly.pdbx_strand_id
1 'polypeptide(L)' 'MGNKMYDSEKKLYKELASYCGVTERYIRMIDQKERIPSMRIAKKIAQFFEMGVDDIFFSNKSNLKFFLTSCWFERNQK' A
#
# COMPACT_ATOMS: atom_id res chain seq x y z
N MET A 1 -16.53 20.03 2.32
CA MET A 1 -15.40 19.92 1.38
C MET A 1 -14.51 18.79 1.87
N GLY A 2 -14.44 17.67 1.16
CA GLY A 2 -13.57 16.55 1.55
C GLY A 2 -12.11 16.95 1.44
N ASN A 3 -11.30 16.57 2.42
CA ASN A 3 -9.85 16.76 2.34
C ASN A 3 -9.32 15.93 1.16
N LYS A 4 -8.81 16.57 0.10
CA LYS A 4 -8.26 15.91 -1.11
C LYS A 4 -7.26 14.78 -0.81
N MET A 5 -6.56 14.88 0.33
CA MET A 5 -5.63 13.87 0.83
C MET A 5 -6.35 12.59 1.27
N TYR A 6 -7.49 12.71 1.96
CA TYR A 6 -8.32 11.59 2.43
C TYR A 6 -8.95 10.82 1.26
N ASP A 7 -9.34 11.52 0.20
CA ASP A 7 -9.93 10.89 -0.99
C ASP A 7 -8.90 10.06 -1.77
N SER A 8 -7.63 10.51 -1.81
CA SER A 8 -6.53 9.80 -2.48
C SER A 8 -6.13 8.52 -1.73
N GLU A 9 -6.04 8.58 -0.39
CA GLU A 9 -5.82 7.39 0.45
C GLU A 9 -6.94 6.36 0.32
N LYS A 10 -8.19 6.83 0.29
CA LYS A 10 -9.36 5.97 0.11
C LYS A 10 -9.33 5.25 -1.24
N LYS A 11 -8.88 5.92 -2.30
CA LYS A 11 -8.72 5.32 -3.63
C LYS A 11 -7.65 4.23 -3.63
N LEU A 12 -6.49 4.49 -3.05
CA LEU A 12 -5.41 3.51 -2.90
C LEU A 12 -5.88 2.22 -2.22
N TYR A 13 -6.46 2.34 -1.02
CA TYR A 13 -6.83 1.15 -0.24
C TYR A 13 -7.88 0.32 -0.95
N LYS A 14 -8.84 0.97 -1.61
CA LYS A 14 -9.85 0.31 -2.44
C LYS A 14 -9.23 -0.47 -3.60
N GLU A 15 -8.31 0.15 -4.35
CA GLU A 15 -7.66 -0.48 -5.50
C GLU A 15 -6.76 -1.65 -5.08
N LEU A 16 -5.91 -1.46 -4.08
CA LEU A 16 -5.06 -2.53 -3.56
C LEU A 16 -5.88 -3.67 -2.97
N ALA A 17 -6.95 -3.39 -2.25
CA ALA A 17 -7.84 -4.40 -1.68
C ALA A 17 -8.45 -5.27 -2.78
N SER A 18 -8.98 -4.64 -3.83
CA SER A 18 -9.55 -5.32 -4.99
C SER A 18 -8.50 -6.18 -5.70
N TYR A 19 -7.31 -5.63 -6.00
CA TYR A 19 -6.22 -6.36 -6.65
C TYR A 19 -5.71 -7.54 -5.80
N CYS A 20 -5.59 -7.32 -4.49
CA CYS A 20 -5.12 -8.33 -3.56
C CYS A 20 -6.15 -9.41 -3.26
N GLY A 21 -7.45 -9.11 -3.41
CA GLY A 21 -8.55 -9.99 -3.00
C GLY A 21 -8.72 -10.02 -1.48
N VAL A 22 -8.59 -8.86 -0.84
CA VAL A 22 -8.67 -8.66 0.62
C VAL A 22 -9.50 -7.43 0.95
N THR A 23 -9.67 -7.10 2.23
CA THR A 23 -10.42 -5.89 2.64
C THR A 23 -9.55 -4.64 2.64
N GLU A 24 -10.15 -3.47 2.41
CA GLU A 24 -9.48 -2.16 2.55
C GLU A 24 -8.86 -2.00 3.94
N ARG A 25 -9.56 -2.47 4.98
CA ARG A 25 -9.06 -2.47 6.36
C ARG A 25 -7.75 -3.25 6.49
N TYR A 26 -7.64 -4.41 5.86
CA TYR A 26 -6.43 -5.21 5.93
C TYR A 26 -5.24 -4.51 5.26
N ILE A 27 -5.46 -3.88 4.09
CA ILE A 27 -4.42 -3.06 3.45
C ILE A 27 -4.03 -1.88 4.35
N ARG A 28 -4.99 -1.20 4.98
CA ARG A 28 -4.72 -0.10 5.92
C ARG A 28 -3.88 -0.58 7.12
N MET A 29 -4.18 -1.73 7.69
CA MET A 29 -3.39 -2.31 8.79
C MET A 29 -1.96 -2.65 8.35
N ILE A 30 -1.78 -3.14 7.13
CA ILE A 30 -0.45 -3.35 6.55
C ILE A 30 0.30 -2.02 6.43
N ASP A 31 -0.37 -1.00 5.89
CA ASP A 31 0.24 0.32 5.68
C ASP A 31 0.57 1.01 7.02
N GLN A 32 -0.25 0.78 8.03
CA GLN A 32 -0.05 1.28 9.40
C GLN A 32 0.93 0.44 10.23
N LYS A 33 1.50 -0.64 9.66
CA LYS A 33 2.41 -1.58 10.35
C LYS A 33 1.80 -2.35 11.51
N GLU A 34 0.48 -2.45 11.55
CA GLU A 34 -0.26 -3.28 12.51
C GLU A 34 -0.31 -4.75 12.08
N ARG A 35 -0.05 -5.02 10.80
CA ARG A 35 0.00 -6.36 10.21
C ARG A 35 1.13 -6.49 9.21
N ILE A 36 1.74 -7.67 9.20
CA ILE A 36 2.70 -8.08 8.17
C ILE A 36 1.89 -8.84 7.10
N PRO A 37 1.99 -8.46 5.80
CA PRO A 37 1.31 -9.19 4.74
C PRO A 37 1.88 -10.61 4.59
N SER A 38 1.04 -11.56 4.19
CA SER A 38 1.56 -12.86 3.75
C SER A 38 2.38 -12.70 2.46
N MET A 39 3.27 -13.65 2.16
CA MET A 39 4.08 -13.60 0.93
C MET A 39 3.24 -13.46 -0.34
N ARG A 40 2.05 -14.09 -0.39
CA ARG A 40 1.12 -13.96 -1.52
C ARG A 40 0.64 -12.51 -1.68
N ILE A 41 0.29 -11.85 -0.58
CA ILE A 41 -0.19 -10.46 -0.59
C ILE A 41 0.97 -9.51 -0.88
N ALA A 42 2.14 -9.72 -0.27
CA ALA A 42 3.33 -8.92 -0.54
C ALA A 42 3.73 -8.98 -2.02
N LYS A 43 3.69 -10.16 -2.65
CA LYS A 43 3.93 -10.32 -4.08
C LYS A 43 2.95 -9.51 -4.94
N LYS A 44 1.67 -9.51 -4.59
CA LYS A 44 0.66 -8.71 -5.30
C LYS A 44 0.86 -7.22 -5.11
N ILE A 45 1.19 -6.77 -3.90
CA ILE A 45 1.49 -5.35 -3.63
C ILE A 45 2.72 -4.90 -4.43
N ALA A 46 3.78 -5.71 -4.43
CA ALA A 46 4.99 -5.44 -5.20
C ALA A 46 4.69 -5.34 -6.71
N GLN A 47 3.88 -6.26 -7.25
CA GLN A 47 3.40 -6.19 -8.65
C GLN A 47 2.58 -4.95 -8.93
N PHE A 48 1.70 -4.54 -8.00
CA PHE A 48 0.87 -3.35 -8.17
C PHE A 48 1.68 -2.06 -8.29
N PHE A 49 2.83 -1.98 -7.60
CA PHE A 49 3.73 -0.83 -7.62
C PHE A 49 4.99 -1.03 -8.48
N GLU A 50 5.07 -2.11 -9.25
CA GLU A 50 6.21 -2.42 -10.11
C GLU A 50 7.56 -2.44 -9.37
N MET A 51 7.58 -3.01 -8.16
CA MET A 51 8.76 -3.13 -7.31
C MET A 51 9.07 -4.60 -6.94
N GLY A 52 10.22 -4.83 -6.30
CA GLY A 52 10.58 -6.13 -5.76
C GLY A 52 9.77 -6.49 -4.51
N VAL A 53 9.59 -7.78 -4.25
CA VAL A 53 8.96 -8.22 -2.98
C VAL A 53 9.83 -7.84 -1.79
N ASP A 54 11.15 -7.84 -1.96
CA ASP A 54 12.11 -7.44 -0.94
C ASP A 54 11.93 -5.97 -0.54
N ASP A 55 11.49 -5.11 -1.47
CA ASP A 55 11.23 -3.70 -1.18
C ASP A 55 10.08 -3.51 -0.18
N ILE A 56 9.17 -4.49 -0.05
CA ILE A 56 8.05 -4.49 0.88
C ILE A 56 8.48 -4.76 2.32
N PHE A 57 9.60 -5.49 2.52
CA PHE A 57 10.03 -5.98 3.83
C PHE A 57 11.38 -5.41 4.29
N PHE A 58 12.30 -5.17 3.37
CA PHE A 58 13.71 -4.93 3.67
C PHE A 58 14.21 -3.55 3.21
N SER A 59 13.34 -2.71 2.63
CA SER A 59 13.73 -1.34 2.29
C SER A 59 13.58 -0.41 3.50
N ASN A 60 14.48 0.57 3.64
CA ASN A 60 14.34 1.60 4.69
C ASN A 60 13.00 2.33 4.61
N LYS A 61 12.51 2.57 3.39
CA LYS A 61 11.19 3.18 3.15
C LYS A 61 10.05 2.29 3.66
N SER A 62 10.16 0.96 3.51
CA SER A 62 9.14 0.03 3.98
C SER A 62 9.00 -0.03 5.49
N ASN A 63 9.93 0.48 6.28
CA ASN A 63 9.75 0.54 7.74
C ASN A 63 8.83 1.69 8.18
N LEU A 64 8.50 2.61 7.28
CA LEU A 64 7.66 3.76 7.57
C LEU A 64 6.19 3.36 7.68
N LYS A 65 5.49 4.00 8.61
CA LYS A 65 4.03 4.05 8.61
C LYS A 65 3.59 4.78 7.35
N PHE A 66 2.55 4.27 6.68
CA PHE A 66 2.01 4.81 5.43
C PHE A 66 2.92 4.67 4.21
N PHE A 67 3.82 3.67 4.21
CA PHE A 67 4.69 3.35 3.07
C PHE A 67 3.94 3.18 1.73
N LEU A 68 2.84 2.41 1.72
CA LEU A 68 2.04 2.17 0.51
C LEU A 68 1.36 3.45 0.04
N THR A 69 0.91 4.27 0.98
CA THR A 69 0.39 5.61 0.70
C THR A 69 1.46 6.51 0.07
N SER A 70 2.70 6.48 0.57
CA SER A 70 3.81 7.20 -0.04
C SER A 70 4.10 6.71 -1.47
N CYS A 71 4.17 5.40 -1.70
CA CYS A 71 4.35 4.83 -3.04
C CYS A 71 3.23 5.25 -4.01
N TRP A 72 1.99 5.32 -3.52
CA TRP A 72 0.85 5.78 -4.31
C TRP A 72 0.98 7.25 -4.73
N PHE A 73 1.38 8.13 -3.82
CA PHE A 73 1.59 9.53 -4.17
C PHE A 73 2.76 9.72 -5.14
N GLU A 74 3.88 9.02 -4.93
CA GLU A 74 5.04 9.04 -5.84
C GLU A 74 4.64 8.60 -7.26
N ARG A 75 3.76 7.60 -7.39
CA ARG A 75 3.26 7.10 -8.69
C ARG A 75 2.34 8.10 -9.40
N ASN A 76 1.45 8.78 -8.68
CA ASN A 76 0.43 9.67 -9.26
C ASN A 76 0.91 11.12 -9.48
N GLN A 77 2.15 11.45 -9.13
CA GLN A 77 2.78 12.74 -9.45
C GLN A 77 3.69 12.70 -10.70
N LYS A 78 3.87 11.53 -11.30
CA LYS A 78 4.45 11.37 -12.64
C LYS A 78 3.35 11.44 -13.69
#